data_AF-A0A401ZZV4-F1
#
_entry.id   AF-A0A401ZZV4-F1
#
_cell.length_a   1.000
_cell.length_b   1.000
_cell.length_c   1.000
_cell.angle_alpha   90.00
_cell.angle_beta   90.00
_cell.angle_gamma   90.00
#
_symmetry.space_group_name_H-M   'P 1'
#
loop_
_entity.id
_entity.type
_entity.pdbx_description
1 polymer ?
#
loop_
_entity_poly.entity_id
_entity_poly.type
_entity_poly.pdbx_seq_one_letter_code
_entity_poly.pdbx_strand_id
1 'polypeptide(L)'
;MQKLDISEGSEGGLQTLPAPKGIGMAVAVDWGLAVQILITPIIALFFSQSTPTSFLTSIPGKLLLLLVSLVIACLPAFLGEMVRRGRNWSRWVQLVFSALLSIAGLVSLLNLFQSASKGNFWPFITETILVIISPLTVWRLSRPSTARWFQNVSVAEASRRHGGRWIYFIALWALIGGILQTIAAMR
;
A
#
# COMPACT_ATOMS: atom_id res chain seq x y z
N MET A 1 28.68 -0.14 61.28
CA MET A 1 27.64 -0.80 60.44
C MET A 1 27.51 0.00 59.15
N GLN A 2 28.21 -0.44 58.12
CA GLN A 2 28.27 0.19 56.81
C GLN A 2 27.22 -0.49 55.93
N LYS A 3 26.16 0.25 55.55
CA LYS A 3 25.19 -0.24 54.57
C LYS A 3 25.88 -0.27 53.20
N LEU A 4 26.13 -1.48 52.72
CA LEU A 4 26.41 -1.77 51.32
C LEU A 4 25.10 -1.58 50.57
N ASP A 5 24.93 -0.43 49.91
CA ASP A 5 23.89 -0.30 48.90
C ASP A 5 24.30 -1.13 47.69
N ILE A 6 23.54 -2.19 47.50
CA ILE A 6 23.61 -3.14 46.43
C ILE A 6 23.34 -2.38 45.14
N SER A 7 24.31 -2.47 44.22
CA SER A 7 24.16 -2.11 42.81
C SER A 7 22.92 -2.79 42.25
N GLU A 8 21.79 -2.08 42.18
CA GLU A 8 20.65 -2.50 41.38
C GLU A 8 21.10 -2.54 39.92
N GLY A 9 20.94 -3.74 39.34
CA GLY A 9 21.30 -4.03 37.97
C GLY A 9 20.64 -3.03 37.03
N SER A 10 21.46 -2.46 36.16
CA SER A 10 21.05 -1.91 34.88
C SER A 10 20.28 -3.01 34.13
N GLU A 11 18.96 -3.06 34.34
CA GLU A 11 18.06 -3.66 33.37
C GLU A 11 18.34 -2.93 32.06
N GLY A 12 19.05 -3.62 31.17
CA GLY A 12 19.31 -3.18 29.81
C GLY A 12 17.97 -2.97 29.13
N GLY A 13 17.46 -1.75 29.26
CA GLY A 13 16.26 -1.30 28.58
C GLY A 13 16.50 -1.48 27.10
N LEU A 14 15.99 -2.57 26.54
CA LEU A 14 15.77 -2.74 25.11
C LEU A 14 14.89 -1.56 24.69
N GLN A 15 15.53 -0.47 24.31
CA GLN A 15 14.87 0.74 23.83
C GLN A 15 13.99 0.30 22.66
N THR A 16 12.70 0.18 22.93
CA THR A 16 11.74 -0.27 21.94
C THR A 16 11.76 0.75 20.81
N LEU A 17 12.35 0.38 19.67
CA LEU A 17 12.45 1.29 18.53
C LEU A 17 11.03 1.75 18.16
N PRO A 18 10.74 3.06 18.14
CA PRO A 18 9.40 3.53 17.84
C PRO A 18 9.00 3.08 16.43
N ALA A 19 7.76 2.63 16.27
CA ALA A 19 7.27 2.17 14.97
C ALA A 19 7.36 3.33 13.95
N PRO A 20 7.94 3.09 12.76
CA PRO A 20 8.15 4.15 11.80
C PRO A 20 6.81 4.64 11.25
N LYS A 21 6.61 5.96 11.31
CA LYS A 21 5.50 6.64 10.66
C LYS A 21 5.70 6.40 9.17
N GLY A 22 4.84 5.62 8.50
CA GLY A 22 5.05 5.25 7.09
C GLY A 22 4.51 3.88 6.70
N ILE A 23 4.67 2.89 7.59
CA ILE A 23 4.27 1.50 7.31
C ILE A 23 2.79 1.41 6.95
N GLY A 24 1.90 2.06 7.71
CA GLY A 24 0.46 2.01 7.43
C GLY A 24 0.08 2.57 6.06
N MET A 25 0.77 3.62 5.58
CA MET A 25 0.48 4.19 4.26
C MET A 25 0.91 3.23 3.15
N ALA A 26 2.11 2.66 3.26
CA ALA A 26 2.59 1.65 2.31
C ALA A 26 1.64 0.45 2.24
N VAL A 27 1.28 -0.12 3.39
CA VAL A 27 0.37 -1.27 3.44
C VAL A 27 -1.02 -0.92 2.88
N ALA A 28 -1.54 0.28 3.17
CA ALA A 28 -2.82 0.72 2.63
C ALA A 28 -2.78 0.89 1.11
N VAL A 29 -1.68 1.38 0.54
CA VAL A 29 -1.50 1.51 -0.91
C VAL A 29 -1.44 0.12 -1.55
N ASP A 30 -0.65 -0.80 -1.01
CA ASP A 30 -0.50 -2.13 -1.58
C ASP A 30 -1.82 -2.92 -1.51
N TRP A 31 -2.48 -2.91 -0.35
CA TRP A 31 -3.78 -3.56 -0.20
C TRP A 31 -4.88 -2.87 -1.02
N GLY A 32 -4.82 -1.55 -1.14
CA GLY A 32 -5.73 -0.79 -2.00
C GLY A 32 -5.56 -1.14 -3.48
N LEU A 33 -4.32 -1.35 -3.93
CA LEU A 33 -4.03 -1.83 -5.27
C LEU A 33 -4.55 -3.26 -5.47
N ALA A 34 -4.41 -4.14 -4.47
CA ALA A 34 -5.01 -5.48 -4.51
C ALA A 34 -6.52 -5.41 -4.68
N VAL A 35 -7.20 -4.58 -3.88
CA VAL A 35 -8.64 -4.31 -4.00
C VAL A 35 -8.97 -3.78 -5.39
N GLN A 36 -8.22 -2.81 -5.91
CA GLN A 36 -8.46 -2.24 -7.24
C GLN A 36 -8.43 -3.31 -8.34
N ILE A 37 -7.41 -4.16 -8.32
CA ILE A 37 -7.23 -5.25 -9.28
C ILE A 37 -8.39 -6.26 -9.20
N LEU A 38 -8.90 -6.55 -7.99
CA LEU A 38 -10.03 -7.46 -7.79
C LEU A 38 -11.37 -6.86 -8.20
N ILE A 39 -11.60 -5.58 -7.92
CA ILE A 39 -12.88 -4.92 -8.18
C ILE A 39 -13.06 -4.61 -9.67
N THR A 40 -11.98 -4.34 -10.39
CA THR A 40 -12.03 -4.04 -11.84
C THR A 40 -12.78 -5.09 -12.67
N PRO A 41 -12.44 -6.40 -12.63
CA PRO A 41 -13.17 -7.42 -13.38
C PRO A 41 -14.59 -7.64 -12.86
N ILE A 42 -14.85 -7.42 -11.57
CA ILE A 42 -16.19 -7.51 -10.98
C ILE A 42 -17.09 -6.43 -11.58
N ILE A 43 -16.62 -5.18 -11.65
CA ILE A 43 -17.38 -4.10 -12.30
C ILE A 43 -17.59 -4.41 -13.79
N ALA A 44 -16.58 -4.91 -14.50
CA ALA A 44 -16.72 -5.30 -15.90
C ALA A 44 -17.74 -6.45 -16.13
N LEU A 45 -17.90 -7.35 -15.16
CA LEU A 45 -18.91 -8.40 -15.17
C LEU A 45 -20.33 -7.83 -15.09
N PHE A 46 -20.58 -6.93 -14.14
CA PHE A 46 -21.95 -6.43 -13.86
C PHE A 46 -22.38 -5.23 -14.70
N PHE A 47 -21.44 -4.38 -15.14
CA PHE A 47 -21.76 -3.10 -15.79
C PHE A 47 -21.48 -3.08 -17.30
N SER A 48 -21.20 -4.23 -17.91
CA SER A 48 -21.05 -4.40 -19.37
C SER A 48 -20.18 -3.33 -20.05
N GLN A 49 -19.12 -2.88 -19.38
CA GLN A 49 -18.16 -1.99 -20.00
C GLN A 49 -17.41 -2.75 -21.10
N SER A 50 -17.24 -2.10 -22.24
CA SER A 50 -16.51 -2.65 -23.39
C SER A 50 -15.05 -2.88 -23.00
N THR A 51 -14.70 -4.12 -22.71
CA THR A 51 -13.30 -4.52 -22.62
C THR A 51 -12.68 -4.42 -24.02
N PRO A 52 -11.44 -3.92 -24.15
CA PRO A 52 -10.82 -3.64 -25.45
C PRO A 52 -10.61 -4.88 -26.33
N THR A 53 -10.76 -6.09 -25.78
CA THR A 53 -10.60 -7.35 -26.51
C THR A 53 -11.93 -8.10 -26.62
N SER A 54 -12.28 -8.50 -27.85
CA SER A 54 -13.54 -9.18 -28.15
C SER A 54 -13.70 -10.50 -27.38
N PHE A 55 -12.60 -11.21 -27.10
CA PHE A 55 -12.60 -12.47 -26.33
C PHE A 55 -13.06 -12.28 -24.87
N LEU A 56 -12.77 -11.12 -24.26
CA LEU A 56 -13.13 -10.79 -22.88
C LEU A 56 -14.57 -10.31 -22.71
N THR A 57 -15.32 -10.18 -23.80
CA THR A 57 -16.75 -9.81 -23.75
C THR A 57 -17.65 -11.00 -23.40
N SER A 58 -17.18 -12.23 -23.65
CA SER A 58 -17.89 -13.48 -23.33
C SER A 58 -17.85 -13.78 -21.83
N ILE A 59 -18.88 -14.46 -21.30
CA ILE A 59 -18.93 -14.89 -19.88
C ILE A 59 -17.67 -15.70 -19.50
N PRO A 60 -17.21 -16.70 -20.28
CA PRO A 60 -15.96 -17.41 -19.98
C PRO A 60 -14.73 -16.51 -19.96
N GLY A 61 -14.64 -15.54 -20.89
CA GLY A 61 -13.55 -14.56 -20.93
C GLY A 61 -13.52 -13.67 -19.68
N LYS A 62 -14.69 -13.21 -19.21
CA LYS A 62 -14.79 -12.42 -17.97
C LYS A 62 -14.47 -13.22 -16.71
N LEU A 63 -14.86 -14.50 -16.67
CA LEU A 63 -14.47 -15.41 -15.57
C LEU A 63 -12.97 -15.67 -15.57
N LEU A 64 -12.36 -15.88 -16.73
CA LEU A 64 -10.91 -16.01 -16.86
C LEU A 64 -10.20 -14.74 -16.38
N LEU A 65 -10.70 -13.56 -16.76
CA LEU A 65 -10.17 -12.28 -16.29
C LEU A 65 -10.25 -12.16 -14.77
N LEU A 66 -11.38 -12.55 -14.15
CA LEU A 66 -11.53 -12.55 -12.70
C LEU A 66 -10.50 -13.48 -12.02
N LEU A 67 -10.29 -14.69 -12.55
CA LEU A 67 -9.31 -15.65 -12.02
C LEU A 67 -7.88 -15.11 -12.14
N VAL A 68 -7.52 -14.53 -13.29
CA VAL A 68 -6.20 -13.93 -13.50
C VAL A 68 -6.00 -12.73 -12.56
N SER A 69 -7.00 -11.85 -12.44
CA SER A 69 -6.97 -10.72 -11.49
C SER A 69 -6.82 -11.19 -10.05
N LEU A 70 -7.45 -12.30 -9.66
CA LEU A 70 -7.29 -12.87 -8.31
C LEU A 70 -5.83 -13.24 -8.03
N VAL A 71 -5.18 -13.93 -8.96
CA VAL A 71 -3.77 -14.32 -8.84
C VAL A 71 -2.87 -13.09 -8.82
N ILE A 72 -3.11 -12.10 -9.69
CA ILE A 72 -2.31 -10.88 -9.74
C ILE A 72 -2.49 -10.06 -8.46
N ALA A 73 -3.70 -9.95 -7.91
CA ALA A 73 -3.98 -9.21 -6.68
C ALA A 73 -3.30 -9.79 -5.44
N CYS A 74 -2.94 -11.08 -5.46
CA CYS A 74 -2.13 -11.67 -4.39
C CYS A 74 -0.75 -11.03 -4.27
N LEU A 75 -0.16 -10.51 -5.35
CA LEU A 75 1.17 -9.88 -5.33
C LEU A 75 1.19 -8.63 -4.43
N PRO A 76 0.37 -7.59 -4.67
CA PRO A 76 0.38 -6.42 -3.81
C PRO A 76 -0.16 -6.73 -2.40
N ALA A 77 -1.12 -7.65 -2.25
CA ALA A 77 -1.55 -8.12 -0.92
C ALA A 77 -0.38 -8.72 -0.12
N PHE A 78 0.45 -9.54 -0.77
CA PHE A 78 1.64 -10.13 -0.18
C PHE A 78 2.71 -9.08 0.14
N LEU A 79 2.97 -8.12 -0.76
CA LEU A 79 3.91 -7.03 -0.51
C LEU A 79 3.52 -6.21 0.72
N GLY A 80 2.24 -5.82 0.83
CA GLY A 80 1.72 -5.11 2.00
C GLY A 80 1.89 -5.94 3.28
N GLU A 81 1.67 -7.25 3.23
CA GLU A 81 1.90 -8.13 4.37
C GLU A 81 3.40 -8.23 4.74
N MET A 82 4.31 -8.25 3.75
CA MET A 82 5.76 -8.25 4.00
C MET A 82 6.26 -6.92 4.59
N VAL A 83 5.63 -5.79 4.22
CA VAL A 83 5.89 -4.48 4.84
C VAL A 83 5.36 -4.45 6.28
N ARG A 84 4.14 -4.96 6.51
CA ARG A 84 3.53 -5.08 7.85
C ARG A 84 4.37 -5.93 8.80
N ARG A 85 4.93 -7.03 8.29
CA ARG A 85 5.83 -7.95 9.02
C ARG A 85 7.24 -7.40 9.21
N GLY A 86 7.55 -6.20 8.70
CA GLY A 86 8.83 -5.54 8.91
C GLY A 86 10.01 -6.22 8.22
N ARG A 87 9.80 -6.94 7.11
CA ARG A 87 10.88 -7.67 6.44
C ARG A 87 11.83 -6.69 5.74
N ASN A 88 13.13 -6.72 6.03
CA ASN A 88 14.05 -5.68 5.57
C ASN A 88 14.05 -5.42 4.05
N TRP A 89 13.90 -6.47 3.22
CA TRP A 89 13.84 -6.30 1.76
C TRP A 89 12.55 -5.61 1.28
N SER A 90 11.44 -5.72 2.00
CA SER A 90 10.16 -5.12 1.59
C SER A 90 10.23 -3.60 1.63
N ARG A 91 11.07 -3.03 2.53
CA ARG A 91 11.38 -1.60 2.53
C ARG A 91 11.93 -1.12 1.18
N TRP A 92 12.87 -1.86 0.61
CA TRP A 92 13.51 -1.49 -0.66
C TRP A 92 12.55 -1.61 -1.82
N VAL A 93 11.79 -2.71 -1.88
CA VAL A 93 10.76 -2.90 -2.91
C VAL A 93 9.72 -1.78 -2.84
N GLN A 94 9.26 -1.43 -1.63
CA GLN A 94 8.27 -0.36 -1.47
C GLN A 94 8.81 1.00 -1.84
N LEU A 95 10.08 1.28 -1.52
CA LEU A 95 10.74 2.53 -1.89
C LEU A 95 10.82 2.65 -3.41
N VAL A 96 11.30 1.61 -4.10
CA VAL A 96 11.39 1.59 -5.57
C VAL A 96 10.00 1.73 -6.19
N PHE A 97 9.03 0.93 -5.74
CA PHE A 97 7.66 0.96 -6.26
C PHE A 97 7.00 2.34 -6.06
N SER A 98 7.08 2.92 -4.87
CA SER A 98 6.52 4.24 -4.58
C SER A 98 7.24 5.35 -5.35
N ALA A 99 8.54 5.22 -5.60
CA ALA A 99 9.28 6.17 -6.43
C ALA A 99 8.83 6.10 -7.89
N LEU A 100 8.64 4.89 -8.44
CA LEU A 100 8.11 4.70 -9.79
C LEU A 100 6.69 5.26 -9.94
N LEU A 101 5.81 5.01 -8.96
CA LEU A 101 4.47 5.60 -8.94
C LEU A 101 4.52 7.13 -8.89
N SER A 102 5.44 7.70 -8.10
CA SER A 102 5.61 9.15 -8.04
C SER A 102 6.06 9.74 -9.36
N ILE A 103 6.99 9.09 -10.06
CA ILE A 103 7.44 9.52 -11.39
C ILE A 103 6.28 9.42 -12.39
N ALA A 104 5.52 8.32 -12.37
CA ALA A 104 4.35 8.14 -13.21
C ALA A 104 3.31 9.26 -12.98
N GLY A 105 3.06 9.63 -11.72
CA GLY A 105 2.19 10.76 -11.34
C GLY A 105 2.62 12.08 -11.96
N LEU A 106 3.92 12.40 -11.85
CA LEU A 106 4.43 13.64 -12.43
C LEU A 106 4.24 13.70 -13.95
N VAL A 107 4.37 12.55 -14.64
CA VAL A 107 4.10 12.44 -16.08
C VAL A 107 2.61 12.57 -16.37
N SER A 108 1.73 12.03 -15.53
CA SER A 108 0.27 12.05 -15.73
C SER A 108 -0.41 13.38 -15.38
N LEU A 109 0.27 14.32 -14.71
CA LEU A 109 -0.26 15.66 -14.41
C LEU A 109 -0.76 16.41 -15.66
N LEU A 110 -0.15 16.19 -16.83
CA LEU A 110 -0.63 16.77 -18.09
C LEU A 110 -2.02 16.25 -18.46
N ASN A 111 -2.27 14.95 -18.26
CA ASN A 111 -3.57 14.33 -18.49
C ASN A 111 -4.60 14.79 -17.45
N LEU A 112 -4.18 15.02 -16.20
CA LEU A 112 -5.03 15.61 -15.17
C LEU A 112 -5.52 16.99 -15.58
N PHE A 113 -4.62 17.85 -16.06
CA PHE A 113 -4.98 19.20 -16.50
C PHE A 113 -6.00 19.17 -17.64
N GLN A 114 -5.75 18.35 -18.66
CA GLN A 114 -6.68 18.17 -19.79
C GLN A 114 -8.03 17.62 -19.35
N SER A 115 -8.05 16.67 -18.41
CA SER A 115 -9.29 16.08 -17.87
C SER A 115 -10.08 17.10 -17.05
N ALA A 116 -9.41 17.88 -16.22
CA ALA A 116 -10.02 18.95 -15.43
C ALA A 116 -10.61 20.05 -16.32
N SER A 117 -9.92 20.43 -17.41
CA SER A 117 -10.47 21.38 -18.39
C SER A 117 -11.75 20.89 -19.07
N LYS A 118 -11.98 19.57 -19.12
CA LYS A 118 -13.21 18.94 -19.63
C LYS A 118 -14.24 18.66 -18.53
N GLY A 119 -14.00 19.09 -17.30
CA GLY A 119 -14.87 18.86 -16.14
C GLY A 119 -14.79 17.45 -15.54
N ASN A 120 -13.83 16.61 -15.96
CA ASN A 120 -13.58 15.31 -15.35
C ASN A 120 -12.58 15.43 -14.20
N PHE A 121 -13.08 15.35 -12.96
CA PHE A 121 -12.28 15.43 -11.75
C PHE A 121 -11.91 14.07 -11.16
N TRP A 122 -12.34 12.94 -11.74
CA TRP A 122 -12.01 11.61 -11.24
C TRP A 122 -10.49 11.33 -11.17
N PRO A 123 -9.68 11.76 -12.16
CA PRO A 123 -8.23 11.54 -12.11
C PRO A 123 -7.53 12.20 -10.91
N PHE A 124 -8.15 13.17 -10.22
CA PHE A 124 -7.58 13.76 -9.01
C PHE A 124 -7.36 12.73 -7.89
N ILE A 125 -8.20 11.69 -7.82
CA ILE A 125 -8.04 10.62 -6.82
C ILE A 125 -6.73 9.87 -7.07
N THR A 126 -6.51 9.46 -8.33
CA THR A 126 -5.28 8.78 -8.74
C THR A 126 -4.07 9.67 -8.53
N GLU A 127 -4.15 10.93 -8.94
CA GLU A 127 -3.04 11.87 -8.83
C GLU A 127 -2.69 12.22 -7.39
N THR A 128 -3.66 12.26 -6.50
CA THR A 128 -3.40 12.37 -5.06
C THR A 128 -2.54 11.21 -4.56
N ILE A 129 -2.82 9.98 -5.01
CA ILE A 129 -2.01 8.81 -4.63
C ILE A 129 -0.60 8.91 -5.24
N LEU A 130 -0.49 9.26 -6.51
CA LEU A 130 0.79 9.28 -7.21
C LEU A 130 1.68 10.46 -6.79
N VAL A 131 1.15 11.68 -6.70
CA VAL A 131 1.93 12.91 -6.49
C VAL A 131 2.03 13.30 -5.01
N ILE A 132 1.17 12.78 -4.13
CA ILE A 132 1.22 13.09 -2.69
C ILE A 132 1.59 11.86 -1.87
N ILE A 133 0.79 10.79 -1.94
CA ILE A 133 0.97 9.62 -1.06
C ILE A 133 2.26 8.86 -1.37
N SER A 134 2.56 8.66 -2.66
CA SER A 134 3.74 7.90 -3.10
C SER A 134 5.06 8.59 -2.71
N PRO A 135 5.31 9.88 -3.01
CA PRO A 135 6.54 10.55 -2.58
C PRO A 135 6.61 10.69 -1.05
N LEU A 136 5.49 10.87 -0.37
CA LEU A 136 5.47 10.87 1.10
C LEU A 136 5.90 9.50 1.66
N THR A 137 5.48 8.40 1.02
CA THR A 137 5.89 7.04 1.37
C THR A 137 7.38 6.84 1.16
N VAL A 138 7.93 7.27 0.01
CA VAL A 138 9.38 7.27 -0.26
C VAL A 138 10.13 8.02 0.83
N TRP A 139 9.72 9.26 1.12
CA TRP A 139 10.37 10.11 2.10
C TRP A 139 10.35 9.51 3.52
N ARG A 140 9.25 8.87 3.91
CA ARG A 140 9.15 8.24 5.24
C ARG A 140 9.95 6.94 5.34
N LEU A 141 10.00 6.15 4.27
CA LEU A 141 10.74 4.89 4.23
C LEU A 141 12.25 5.09 4.07
N SER A 142 12.70 6.20 3.47
CA SER A 142 14.12 6.53 3.31
C SER A 142 14.79 7.02 4.61
N ARG A 143 14.00 7.34 5.65
CA ARG A 143 14.57 7.85 6.92
C ARG A 143 15.47 6.81 7.60
N PRO A 144 16.63 7.21 8.15
CA PRO A 144 17.52 6.30 8.88
C PRO A 144 16.87 5.60 10.07
N SER A 145 15.88 6.23 10.72
CA SER A 145 15.10 5.60 11.80
C SER A 145 14.27 4.42 11.30
N THR A 146 13.59 4.59 10.16
CA THR A 146 12.84 3.53 9.49
C THR A 146 13.77 2.42 9.03
N ALA A 147 14.92 2.78 8.46
CA ALA A 147 15.91 1.82 8.01
C ALA A 147 16.42 0.92 9.15
N ARG A 148 16.78 1.53 10.30
CA ARG A 148 17.19 0.80 11.51
C ARG A 148 16.07 -0.07 12.07
N TRP A 149 14.83 0.40 12.03
CA TRP A 149 13.69 -0.40 12.48
C TRP A 149 13.54 -1.69 11.67
N PHE A 150 13.59 -1.61 10.33
CA PHE A 150 13.50 -2.79 9.44
C PHE A 150 14.70 -3.75 9.56
N GLN A 151 15.85 -3.27 10.03
CA GLN A 151 17.02 -4.10 10.26
C GLN A 151 16.99 -4.84 11.60
N ASN A 152 16.42 -4.21 12.63
CA ASN A 152 16.55 -4.68 14.01
C ASN A 152 15.29 -5.37 14.56
N VAL A 153 14.12 -5.16 13.95
CA VAL A 153 12.85 -5.72 14.46
C VAL A 153 12.59 -7.09 13.86
N SER A 154 12.24 -8.05 14.73
CA SER A 154 11.85 -9.39 14.29
C SER A 154 10.45 -9.40 13.66
N VAL A 155 10.20 -10.37 12.77
CA VAL A 155 8.89 -10.54 12.12
C VAL A 155 7.76 -10.73 13.14
N ALA A 156 8.02 -11.45 14.23
CA ALA A 156 7.05 -11.68 15.30
C ALA A 156 6.70 -10.37 16.02
N GLU A 157 7.71 -9.56 16.33
CA GLU A 157 7.51 -8.28 17.00
C GLU A 157 6.78 -7.26 16.11
N ALA A 158 7.16 -7.16 14.83
CA ALA A 158 6.47 -6.30 13.86
C ALA A 158 5.00 -6.71 13.71
N SER A 159 4.73 -8.02 13.60
CA SER A 159 3.37 -8.56 13.47
C SER A 159 2.50 -8.26 14.69
N ARG A 160 3.09 -8.32 15.89
CA ARG A 160 2.40 -7.98 17.15
C ARG A 160 2.05 -6.49 17.21
N ARG A 161 2.98 -5.62 16.81
CA ARG A 161 2.79 -4.15 16.82
C ARG A 161 1.80 -3.67 15.75
N HIS A 162 1.73 -4.37 14.61
CA HIS A 162 0.82 -4.10 13.51
C HIS A 162 -0.33 -5.13 13.41
N GLY A 163 -0.79 -5.60 14.57
CA GLY A 163 -1.93 -6.52 14.70
C GLY A 163 -3.17 -5.85 15.30
N GLY A 164 -4.20 -6.64 15.56
CA GLY A 164 -5.43 -6.18 16.24
C GLY A 164 -6.14 -5.06 15.49
N ARG A 165 -6.61 -4.02 16.21
CA ARG A 165 -7.38 -2.89 15.64
C ARG A 165 -6.69 -2.18 14.47
N TRP A 166 -5.36 -2.14 14.48
CA TRP A 166 -4.59 -1.49 13.42
C TRP A 166 -4.86 -2.13 12.05
N ILE A 167 -4.96 -3.47 11.99
CA ILE A 167 -5.14 -4.17 10.71
C ILE A 167 -6.49 -3.84 10.08
N TYR A 168 -7.55 -3.77 10.89
CA TYR A 168 -8.89 -3.44 10.43
C TYR A 168 -8.97 -2.00 9.92
N PHE A 169 -8.30 -1.08 10.61
CA PHE A 169 -8.21 0.30 10.16
C PHE A 169 -7.53 0.40 8.78
N ILE A 170 -6.39 -0.26 8.60
CA ILE A 170 -5.68 -0.26 7.31
C ILE A 170 -6.49 -0.97 6.22
N ALA A 171 -7.11 -2.10 6.53
CA ALA A 171 -7.96 -2.83 5.59
C ALA A 171 -9.17 -1.99 5.14
N LEU A 172 -9.80 -1.25 6.04
CA LEU A 172 -10.90 -0.34 5.71
C LEU A 172 -10.46 0.76 4.75
N TRP A 173 -9.34 1.43 5.04
CA TRP A 173 -8.81 2.48 4.15
C TRP A 173 -8.33 1.94 2.81
N ALA A 174 -7.73 0.75 2.79
CA ALA A 174 -7.37 0.05 1.57
C ALA A 174 -8.61 -0.26 0.71
N LEU A 175 -9.70 -0.73 1.34
CA LEU A 175 -10.94 -0.99 0.64
C LEU A 175 -11.55 0.28 0.03
N ILE A 176 -11.68 1.34 0.83
CA ILE A 176 -12.20 2.63 0.36
C ILE A 176 -11.34 3.19 -0.77
N GLY A 177 -10.02 3.25 -0.56
CA GLY A 177 -9.06 3.76 -1.55
C GLY A 177 -9.07 2.95 -2.84
N GLY A 178 -9.04 1.61 -2.74
CA GLY A 178 -9.05 0.72 -3.90
C GLY A 178 -10.34 0.81 -4.72
N ILE A 179 -11.50 0.91 -4.06
CA ILE A 179 -12.79 1.12 -4.76
C ILE A 179 -12.81 2.48 -5.46
N LEU A 180 -12.47 3.56 -4.76
CA LEU A 180 -12.41 4.91 -5.34
C LEU A 180 -11.45 4.98 -6.53
N GLN A 181 -10.29 4.35 -6.41
CA GLN A 181 -9.30 4.29 -7.46
C GLN A 181 -9.78 3.45 -8.66
N THR A 182 -10.53 2.38 -8.43
CA THR A 182 -11.14 1.60 -9.52
C THR A 182 -12.14 2.45 -10.30
N ILE A 183 -13.01 3.18 -9.58
CA ILE A 183 -14.00 4.08 -10.21
C ILE A 183 -13.27 5.17 -11.00
N ALA A 184 -12.22 5.76 -10.42
CA ALA A 184 -11.43 6.79 -11.08
C ALA A 184 -10.76 6.29 -12.37
N ALA A 185 -10.21 5.07 -12.36
CA ALA A 185 -9.57 4.48 -13.53
C ALA A 185 -10.54 4.11 -14.66
N MET A 186 -11.85 4.05 -14.38
CA MET A 186 -12.90 3.69 -15.35
C MET A 186 -13.65 4.91 -15.92
N ARG A 187 -13.23 6.14 -15.60
CA ARG A 187 -13.93 7.40 -15.94
C ARG A 187 -13.06 8.34 -16.78
#